data_AF-A0A6A8GJC7-F1
#
_entry.id   AF-A0A6A8GJC7-F1
#
_cell.length_a   1.000
_cell.length_b   1.000
_cell.length_c   1.000
_cell.angle_alpha   90.00
_cell.angle_beta   90.00
_cell.angle_gamma   90.00
#
_symmetry.space_group_name_H-M   'P 1'
#
loop_
_entity.id
_entity.type
_entity.pdbx_description
1 polymer ?
#
loop_
_entity_poly.entity_id
_entity_poly.type
_entity_poly.pdbx_seq_one_letter_code
_entity_poly.pdbx_strand_id
1 'polypeptide(L)'
;MTETTQVSVGETRTSTGSPWVFFGVTYFITWSFWLVAIALGISFESATGLVLLLAGLAGPGIAGIGFTYLVYGEEGRRDFWRRLTDVSRIGVKWFLVILFLPLAINLVGAVADILLGGTGATWSEGVRGFAVSPLAILPAIFFATLPPFVEELGWRGYVLDRLQLRWNALTASVILGIVWAVWHLPLFFVDGTYQSGLGVGTLEFWTFMVGVVGLSGAFSWVFNNTTRSTLAIIILHGMVNFTGEIIAVTPRADAIATVSWVGLVVVLALVWGAKTMTSADEVPRPPPVAVKR
;
A
#
# COMPACT_ATOMS: atom_id res chain seq x y z
N MET A 1 21.67 8.34 -18.95
CA MET A 1 20.37 7.63 -18.92
C MET A 1 20.51 6.42 -19.82
N THR A 2 20.77 5.23 -19.28
CA THR A 2 20.86 4.00 -20.06
C THR A 2 19.44 3.49 -20.34
N GLU A 3 19.08 3.44 -21.63
CA GLU A 3 17.72 3.18 -22.08
C GLU A 3 17.32 1.73 -21.81
N THR A 4 16.26 1.55 -21.01
CA THR A 4 15.48 0.31 -20.96
C THR A 4 14.90 -0.01 -22.34
N THR A 5 14.64 -1.28 -22.63
CA THR A 5 13.93 -1.70 -23.85
C THR A 5 12.70 -0.83 -24.13
N GLN A 6 12.56 -0.36 -25.36
CA GLN A 6 11.42 0.46 -25.79
C GLN A 6 10.28 -0.45 -26.24
N VAL A 7 9.08 -0.23 -25.74
CA VAL A 7 7.83 -0.83 -26.22
C VAL A 7 7.16 0.20 -27.12
N SER A 8 6.83 -0.18 -28.35
CA SER A 8 6.04 0.65 -29.27
C SER A 8 4.55 0.39 -29.09
N VAL A 9 3.77 1.43 -28.79
CA VAL A 9 2.31 1.40 -28.88
C VAL A 9 1.90 2.50 -29.86
N GLY A 10 1.52 2.10 -31.09
CA GLY A 10 1.35 3.04 -32.20
C GLY A 10 2.65 3.78 -32.52
N GLU A 11 2.58 5.11 -32.65
CA GLU A 11 3.75 5.97 -32.91
C GLU A 11 4.57 6.29 -31.65
N THR A 12 4.08 5.94 -30.45
CA THR A 12 4.72 6.31 -29.18
C THR A 12 5.69 5.22 -28.73
N ARG A 13 6.94 5.60 -28.45
CA ARG A 13 7.94 4.72 -27.81
C ARG A 13 7.93 4.93 -26.30
N THR A 14 7.59 3.90 -25.55
CA THR A 14 7.61 3.91 -24.08
C THR A 14 8.62 2.92 -23.52
N SER A 15 9.49 3.40 -22.64
CA SER A 15 10.44 2.59 -21.89
C SER A 15 9.73 1.50 -21.06
N THR A 16 10.18 0.24 -21.11
CA THR A 16 9.67 -0.84 -20.24
C THR A 16 9.84 -0.53 -18.75
N GLY A 17 10.79 0.33 -18.39
CA GLY A 17 10.97 0.82 -17.03
C GLY A 17 10.14 2.05 -16.67
N SER A 18 9.16 2.42 -17.49
CA SER A 18 8.22 3.51 -17.20
C SER A 18 7.25 3.10 -16.08
N PRO A 19 7.13 3.90 -15.00
CA PRO A 19 6.12 3.67 -13.96
C PRO A 19 4.69 3.56 -14.52
N TRP A 20 4.39 4.31 -15.58
CA TRP A 20 3.05 4.34 -16.19
C TRP A 20 2.67 3.02 -16.87
N VAL A 21 3.64 2.35 -17.50
CA VAL A 21 3.41 1.03 -18.13
C VAL A 21 3.18 -0.02 -17.04
N PHE A 22 3.95 0.04 -15.94
CA PHE A 22 3.73 -0.79 -14.76
C PHE A 22 2.32 -0.61 -14.18
N PHE A 23 1.85 0.64 -14.02
CA PHE A 23 0.50 0.91 -13.51
C PHE A 23 -0.58 0.34 -14.43
N GLY A 24 -0.46 0.56 -15.76
CA GLY A 24 -1.40 0.04 -16.73
C GLY A 24 -1.49 -1.50 -16.70
N VAL A 25 -0.36 -2.20 -16.64
CA VAL A 25 -0.33 -3.67 -16.53
C VAL A 25 -0.91 -4.15 -15.19
N THR A 26 -0.55 -3.50 -14.09
CA THR A 26 -1.07 -3.84 -12.76
C THR A 26 -2.58 -3.71 -12.69
N TYR A 27 -3.12 -2.61 -13.23
CA TYR A 27 -4.55 -2.37 -13.30
C TYR A 27 -5.23 -3.37 -14.20
N PHE A 28 -4.68 -3.63 -15.39
CA PHE A 28 -5.23 -4.62 -16.31
C PHE A 28 -5.37 -5.98 -15.64
N ILE A 29 -4.30 -6.52 -15.02
CA ILE A 29 -4.35 -7.81 -14.34
C ILE A 29 -5.41 -7.79 -13.23
N THR A 30 -5.37 -6.78 -12.35
CA THR A 30 -6.26 -6.73 -11.17
C THR A 30 -7.73 -6.58 -11.60
N TRP A 31 -8.00 -5.54 -12.39
CA TRP A 31 -9.36 -5.16 -12.75
C TRP A 31 -10.00 -6.17 -13.69
N SER A 32 -9.23 -6.92 -14.50
CA SER A 32 -9.81 -8.02 -15.29
C SER A 32 -10.54 -9.05 -14.44
N PHE A 33 -10.02 -9.39 -13.24
CA PHE A 33 -10.70 -10.35 -12.36
C PHE A 33 -11.84 -9.71 -11.56
N TRP A 34 -11.62 -8.51 -11.01
CA TRP A 34 -12.63 -7.85 -10.19
C TRP A 34 -13.82 -7.32 -11.00
N LEU A 35 -13.59 -6.83 -12.22
CA LEU A 35 -14.69 -6.43 -13.13
C LEU A 35 -15.51 -7.63 -13.61
N VAL A 36 -14.92 -8.82 -13.72
CA VAL A 36 -15.69 -10.06 -13.98
C VAL A 36 -16.62 -10.37 -12.81
N ALA A 37 -16.15 -10.22 -11.57
CA ALA A 37 -17.00 -10.41 -10.40
C ALA A 37 -18.18 -9.41 -10.39
N ILE A 38 -17.92 -8.14 -10.70
CA ILE A 38 -18.95 -7.10 -10.81
C ILE A 38 -19.95 -7.44 -11.91
N ALA A 39 -19.45 -7.74 -13.12
CA ALA A 39 -20.31 -8.01 -14.29
C ALA A 39 -21.21 -9.24 -14.10
N LEU A 40 -20.76 -10.22 -13.31
CA LEU A 40 -21.49 -11.45 -13.02
C LEU A 40 -22.24 -11.42 -11.67
N GLY A 41 -22.14 -10.33 -10.90
CA GLY A 41 -22.75 -10.23 -9.56
C GLY A 41 -22.21 -11.26 -8.55
N ILE A 42 -20.93 -11.62 -8.65
CA ILE A 42 -20.31 -12.63 -7.78
C ILE A 42 -19.78 -11.95 -6.51
N SER A 43 -20.39 -12.26 -5.36
CA SER A 43 -19.89 -11.85 -4.03
C SER A 43 -18.55 -12.50 -3.72
N PHE A 44 -17.64 -11.74 -3.11
CA PHE A 44 -16.32 -12.22 -2.67
C PHE A 44 -16.37 -13.13 -1.43
N GLU A 45 -17.52 -13.24 -0.77
CA GLU A 45 -17.74 -14.25 0.27
C GLU A 45 -17.98 -15.65 -0.31
N SER A 46 -18.31 -15.75 -1.60
CA SER A 46 -18.45 -17.03 -2.28
C SER A 46 -17.08 -17.65 -2.63
N ALA A 47 -17.00 -18.98 -2.77
CA ALA A 47 -15.76 -19.65 -3.15
C ALA A 47 -15.20 -19.14 -4.50
N THR A 48 -16.07 -18.93 -5.49
CA THR A 48 -15.69 -18.37 -6.80
C THR A 48 -15.22 -16.92 -6.66
N GLY A 49 -15.92 -16.11 -5.85
CA GLY A 49 -15.54 -14.73 -5.59
C GLY A 49 -14.19 -14.62 -4.90
N LEU A 50 -13.88 -15.48 -3.93
CA LEU A 50 -12.58 -15.54 -3.28
C LEU A 50 -11.45 -15.83 -4.28
N VAL A 51 -11.67 -16.72 -5.25
CA VAL A 51 -10.68 -16.97 -6.32
C VAL A 51 -10.46 -15.72 -7.16
N LEU A 52 -11.52 -14.99 -7.54
CA LEU A 52 -11.41 -13.74 -8.30
C LEU A 52 -10.73 -12.64 -7.47
N LEU A 53 -11.03 -12.53 -6.18
CA LEU A 53 -10.38 -11.62 -5.24
C LEU A 53 -8.87 -11.87 -5.24
N LEU A 54 -8.46 -13.11 -4.97
CA LEU A 54 -7.04 -13.50 -4.88
C LEU A 54 -6.31 -13.32 -6.21
N ALA A 55 -6.95 -13.65 -7.33
CA ALA A 55 -6.38 -13.48 -8.66
C ALA A 55 -6.14 -11.99 -8.98
N GLY A 56 -7.11 -11.12 -8.65
CA GLY A 56 -6.92 -9.68 -8.82
C GLY A 56 -5.87 -9.11 -7.85
N LEU A 57 -5.90 -9.52 -6.58
CA LEU A 57 -4.93 -9.12 -5.56
C LEU A 57 -3.48 -9.46 -5.97
N ALA A 58 -3.27 -10.55 -6.71
CA ALA A 58 -1.95 -10.93 -7.22
C ALA A 58 -1.35 -9.94 -8.23
N GLY A 59 -2.15 -9.02 -8.80
CA GLY A 59 -1.77 -8.09 -9.85
C GLY A 59 -0.49 -7.28 -9.58
N PRO A 60 -0.43 -6.47 -8.50
CA PRO A 60 0.76 -5.70 -8.18
C PRO A 60 2.01 -6.56 -7.95
N GLY A 61 1.85 -7.73 -7.31
CA GLY A 61 2.97 -8.64 -7.06
C GLY A 61 3.53 -9.29 -8.32
N ILE A 62 2.66 -9.81 -9.18
CA ILE A 62 3.03 -10.37 -10.49
C ILE A 62 3.70 -9.29 -11.34
N ALA A 63 3.12 -8.09 -11.41
CA ALA A 63 3.71 -6.98 -12.13
C ALA A 63 5.06 -6.56 -11.54
N GLY A 64 5.17 -6.49 -10.20
CA GLY A 64 6.40 -6.09 -9.51
C GLY A 64 7.58 -7.01 -9.80
N ILE A 65 7.34 -8.32 -9.69
CA ILE A 65 8.34 -9.34 -10.04
C ILE A 65 8.64 -9.29 -11.54
N GLY A 66 7.61 -9.32 -12.39
CA GLY A 66 7.77 -9.33 -13.85
C GLY A 66 8.60 -8.14 -14.34
N PHE A 67 8.24 -6.92 -13.94
CA PHE A 67 8.97 -5.71 -14.33
C PHE A 67 10.37 -5.66 -13.72
N THR A 68 10.59 -6.21 -12.52
CA THR A 68 11.94 -6.35 -11.97
C THR A 68 12.82 -7.18 -12.90
N TYR A 69 12.34 -8.32 -13.38
CA TYR A 69 13.11 -9.19 -14.29
C TYR A 69 13.26 -8.63 -15.70
N LEU A 70 12.28 -7.84 -16.18
CA LEU A 70 12.32 -7.19 -17.49
C LEU A 70 13.26 -5.98 -17.54
N VAL A 71 13.39 -5.25 -16.43
CA VAL A 71 14.11 -3.97 -16.37
C VAL A 71 15.49 -4.12 -15.74
N TYR A 72 15.62 -4.90 -14.68
CA TYR A 72 16.88 -5.00 -13.93
C TYR A 72 17.69 -6.26 -14.29
N GLY A 73 19.01 -6.10 -14.23
CA GLY A 73 19.97 -7.19 -14.34
C GLY A 73 20.07 -8.01 -13.05
N GLU A 74 21.05 -8.89 -12.98
CA GLU A 74 21.25 -9.78 -11.84
C GLU A 74 21.36 -9.04 -10.51
N GLU A 75 22.12 -7.93 -10.46
CA GLU A 75 22.27 -7.11 -9.25
C GLU A 75 20.94 -6.53 -8.77
N GLY A 76 20.11 -6.00 -9.66
CA GLY A 76 18.81 -5.42 -9.29
C GLY A 76 17.79 -6.48 -8.88
N ARG A 77 17.83 -7.67 -9.50
CA ARG A 77 17.01 -8.82 -9.07
C ARG A 77 17.44 -9.30 -7.68
N ARG A 78 18.74 -9.40 -7.42
CA ARG A 78 19.27 -9.74 -6.09
C ARG A 78 18.90 -8.68 -5.06
N ASP A 79 18.97 -7.40 -5.41
CA ASP A 79 18.55 -6.30 -4.54
C ASP A 79 17.06 -6.38 -4.19
N PHE A 80 16.19 -6.67 -5.16
CA PHE A 80 14.76 -6.87 -4.94
C PHE A 80 14.48 -7.95 -3.89
N TRP A 81 15.04 -9.15 -4.08
CA TRP A 81 14.81 -10.27 -3.15
C TRP A 81 15.48 -10.05 -1.79
N ARG A 82 16.66 -9.43 -1.75
CA ARG A 82 17.32 -9.08 -0.48
C ARG A 82 16.48 -8.11 0.34
N ARG A 83 15.84 -7.10 -0.27
CA ARG A 83 14.99 -6.13 0.45
C ARG A 83 13.73 -6.76 1.08
N LEU A 84 13.38 -7.99 0.71
CA LEU A 84 12.28 -8.77 1.29
C LEU A 84 12.69 -9.61 2.51
N THR A 85 13.98 -9.92 2.66
CA THR A 85 14.46 -10.86 3.70
C THR A 85 15.50 -10.27 4.64
N ASP A 86 16.12 -9.15 4.26
CA ASP A 86 17.19 -8.50 5.00
C ASP A 86 16.66 -7.67 6.17
N VAL A 87 16.43 -8.36 7.30
CA VAL A 87 15.98 -7.76 8.57
C VAL A 87 16.96 -6.73 9.12
N SER A 88 18.24 -6.78 8.73
CA SER A 88 19.26 -5.85 9.23
C SER A 88 19.02 -4.40 8.79
N ARG A 89 18.21 -4.19 7.75
CA ARG A 89 17.75 -2.88 7.28
C ARG A 89 16.79 -2.19 8.27
N ILE A 90 16.22 -2.96 9.19
CA ILE A 90 15.21 -2.50 10.15
C ILE A 90 15.87 -2.37 11.52
N GLY A 91 16.52 -1.22 11.76
CA GLY A 91 17.05 -0.91 13.09
C GLY A 91 15.93 -0.82 14.14
N VAL A 92 16.28 -0.98 15.42
CA VAL A 92 15.31 -1.02 16.55
C VAL A 92 14.35 0.18 16.55
N LYS A 93 14.86 1.39 16.30
CA LYS A 93 14.02 2.60 16.18
C LYS A 93 12.93 2.43 15.13
N TRP A 94 13.26 1.94 13.94
CA TRP A 94 12.32 1.76 12.85
C TRP A 94 11.37 0.60 13.09
N PHE A 95 11.85 -0.47 13.72
CA PHE A 95 10.98 -1.56 14.16
C PHE A 95 9.87 -1.04 15.11
N LEU A 96 10.22 -0.19 16.08
CA LEU A 96 9.24 0.43 16.98
C LEU A 96 8.29 1.36 16.24
N VAL A 97 8.78 2.18 15.31
CA VAL A 97 7.92 3.04 14.47
C VAL A 97 6.92 2.18 13.68
N ILE A 98 7.39 1.11 13.04
CA ILE A 98 6.56 0.21 12.22
C ILE A 98 5.44 -0.43 13.06
N LEU A 99 5.76 -0.89 14.28
CA LEU A 99 4.79 -1.53 15.15
C LEU A 99 3.77 -0.56 15.76
N PHE A 100 4.23 0.59 16.24
CA PHE A 100 3.41 1.45 17.10
C PHE A 100 2.80 2.66 16.38
N LEU A 101 3.29 3.04 15.20
CA LEU A 101 2.74 4.20 14.48
C LEU A 101 1.26 4.01 14.09
N PRO A 102 0.84 2.87 13.50
CA PRO A 102 -0.58 2.68 13.18
C PRO A 102 -1.48 2.69 14.43
N LEU A 103 -1.02 2.07 15.52
CA LEU A 103 -1.73 2.09 16.79
C LEU A 103 -1.85 3.51 17.34
N ALA A 104 -0.76 4.29 17.33
CA ALA A 104 -0.75 5.65 17.81
C ALA A 104 -1.72 6.56 17.02
N ILE A 105 -1.77 6.42 15.69
CA ILE A 105 -2.69 7.20 14.86
C ILE A 105 -4.16 6.84 15.15
N ASN A 106 -4.48 5.56 15.28
CA ASN A 106 -5.82 5.11 15.67
C ASN A 106 -6.21 5.61 17.06
N LEU A 107 -5.28 5.58 18.02
CA LEU A 107 -5.51 6.11 19.37
C LEU A 107 -5.75 7.62 19.37
N VAL A 108 -5.03 8.39 18.55
CA VAL A 108 -5.28 9.83 18.38
C VAL A 108 -6.71 10.07 17.88
N GLY A 109 -7.15 9.32 16.87
CA GLY A 109 -8.52 9.39 16.35
C GLY A 109 -9.56 9.05 17.42
N ALA A 110 -9.37 7.95 18.14
CA ALA A 110 -10.27 7.48 19.19
C ALA A 110 -10.37 8.45 20.37
N VAL A 111 -9.23 8.95 20.87
CA VAL A 111 -9.19 9.92 21.97
C VAL A 111 -9.85 11.23 21.55
N ALA A 112 -9.55 11.73 20.35
CA ALA A 112 -10.17 12.94 19.84
C ALA A 112 -11.70 12.79 19.71
N ASP A 113 -12.18 11.62 19.25
CA ASP A 113 -13.62 11.36 19.19
C ASP A 113 -14.27 11.36 20.57
N ILE A 114 -13.65 10.73 21.59
CA ILE A 114 -14.13 10.79 22.98
C ILE A 114 -14.23 12.24 23.47
N LEU A 115 -13.21 13.05 23.22
CA LEU A 115 -13.21 14.48 23.59
C LEU A 115 -14.31 15.28 22.88
N LEU A 116 -14.78 14.80 21.73
CA LEU A 116 -15.90 15.36 20.95
C LEU A 116 -17.24 14.67 21.26
N GLY A 117 -17.32 13.93 22.37
CA GLY A 117 -18.55 13.27 22.85
C GLY A 117 -18.91 11.96 22.14
N GLY A 118 -17.99 11.38 21.37
CA GLY A 118 -18.12 10.06 20.77
C GLY A 118 -17.73 8.93 21.71
N THR A 119 -17.79 7.69 21.21
CA THR A 119 -17.47 6.47 21.97
C THR A 119 -16.01 6.04 21.83
N GLY A 120 -15.26 6.62 20.89
CA GLY A 120 -13.85 6.30 20.66
C GLY A 120 -13.64 4.94 19.98
N ALA A 121 -12.84 4.08 20.62
CA ALA A 121 -12.46 2.77 20.10
C ALA A 121 -13.07 1.63 20.91
N THR A 122 -13.41 0.54 20.22
CA THR A 122 -13.84 -0.73 20.80
C THR A 122 -13.16 -1.91 20.07
N TRP A 123 -13.22 -3.10 20.66
CA TRP A 123 -12.92 -4.34 19.95
C TRP A 123 -13.87 -4.55 18.78
N SER A 124 -13.30 -4.92 17.63
CA SER A 124 -14.04 -5.30 16.42
C SER A 124 -14.85 -6.58 16.63
N GLU A 125 -15.74 -6.88 15.68
CA GLU A 125 -16.53 -8.11 15.68
C GLU A 125 -15.64 -9.35 15.63
N GLY A 126 -14.56 -9.35 14.84
CA GLY A 126 -13.61 -10.46 14.78
C GLY A 126 -12.96 -10.75 16.14
N VAL A 127 -12.59 -9.72 16.89
CA VAL A 127 -12.03 -9.88 18.24
C VAL A 127 -13.08 -10.35 19.24
N ARG A 128 -14.30 -9.80 19.19
CA ARG A 128 -15.40 -10.26 20.05
C ARG A 128 -15.75 -11.73 19.76
N GLY A 129 -15.74 -12.12 18.48
CA GLY A 129 -15.97 -13.48 18.01
C GLY A 129 -14.87 -14.46 18.43
N PHE A 130 -13.63 -14.00 18.62
CA PHE A 130 -12.52 -14.84 19.09
C PHE A 130 -12.81 -15.52 20.43
N ALA A 131 -13.55 -14.85 21.33
CA ALA A 131 -13.95 -15.41 22.62
C ALA A 131 -14.88 -16.63 22.48
N VAL A 132 -15.60 -16.74 21.36
CA VAL A 132 -16.52 -17.84 21.04
C VAL A 132 -15.82 -18.89 20.18
N SER A 133 -15.05 -18.46 19.18
CA SER A 133 -14.31 -19.33 18.27
C SER A 133 -12.95 -18.71 17.95
N PRO A 134 -11.83 -19.35 18.34
CA PRO A 134 -10.50 -18.87 17.98
C PRO A 134 -10.28 -18.70 16.47
N LEU A 135 -11.08 -19.39 15.63
CA LEU A 135 -11.00 -19.27 14.17
C LEU A 135 -11.57 -17.94 13.64
N ALA A 136 -12.31 -17.18 14.45
CA ALA A 136 -12.86 -15.87 14.07
C ALA A 136 -11.79 -14.81 13.77
N ILE A 137 -10.54 -15.04 14.20
CA ILE A 137 -9.41 -14.13 13.92
C ILE A 137 -8.75 -14.39 12.55
N LEU A 138 -9.08 -15.51 11.88
CA LEU A 138 -8.42 -15.88 10.61
C LEU A 138 -8.57 -14.82 9.51
N PRO A 139 -9.74 -14.19 9.31
CA PRO A 139 -9.87 -13.09 8.34
C PRO A 139 -8.92 -11.92 8.67
N ALA A 140 -8.85 -11.51 9.94
CA ALA A 140 -7.96 -10.44 10.38
C ALA A 140 -6.48 -10.77 10.10
N ILE A 141 -6.05 -12.00 10.37
CA ILE A 141 -4.68 -12.46 10.06
C ILE A 141 -4.45 -12.46 8.55
N PHE A 142 -5.42 -12.95 7.76
CA PHE A 142 -5.33 -12.95 6.31
C PHE A 142 -5.12 -11.55 5.75
N PHE A 143 -5.98 -10.59 6.10
CA PHE A 143 -5.91 -9.21 5.61
C PHE A 143 -4.68 -8.45 6.13
N ALA A 144 -4.19 -8.81 7.32
CA ALA A 144 -2.95 -8.26 7.88
C ALA A 144 -1.66 -8.83 7.26
N THR A 145 -1.72 -9.91 6.46
CA THR A 145 -0.52 -10.60 5.98
C THR A 145 -0.44 -10.73 4.46
N LEU A 146 -1.37 -11.45 3.84
CA LEU A 146 -1.26 -11.80 2.43
C LEU A 146 -1.39 -10.58 1.50
N PRO A 147 -2.41 -9.70 1.64
CA PRO A 147 -2.50 -8.51 0.79
C PRO A 147 -1.30 -7.58 0.93
N PRO A 148 -0.87 -7.18 2.14
CA PRO A 148 0.35 -6.40 2.34
C PRO A 148 1.58 -7.03 1.68
N PHE A 149 1.77 -8.34 1.84
CA PHE A 149 2.90 -9.02 1.20
C PHE A 149 2.86 -8.86 -0.32
N VAL A 150 1.74 -9.21 -0.96
CA VAL A 150 1.61 -9.24 -2.42
C VAL A 150 1.62 -7.85 -3.04
N GLU A 151 0.90 -6.90 -2.44
CA GLU A 151 0.81 -5.53 -2.95
C GLU A 151 2.16 -4.82 -2.93
N GLU A 152 2.90 -4.97 -1.82
CA GLU A 152 4.14 -4.24 -1.63
C GLU A 152 5.29 -4.75 -2.51
N LEU A 153 5.21 -5.97 -3.05
CA LEU A 153 6.14 -6.43 -4.10
C LEU A 153 6.08 -5.52 -5.34
N GLY A 154 4.92 -4.99 -5.66
CA GLY A 154 4.72 -4.04 -6.75
C GLY A 154 5.02 -2.61 -6.33
N TRP A 155 4.33 -2.13 -5.29
CA TRP A 155 4.30 -0.72 -4.93
C TRP A 155 5.66 -0.18 -4.46
N ARG A 156 6.29 -0.82 -3.46
CA ARG A 156 7.61 -0.39 -2.94
C ARG A 156 8.74 -1.38 -3.26
N GLY A 157 8.38 -2.60 -3.69
CA GLY A 157 9.31 -3.55 -4.27
C GLY A 157 9.82 -3.08 -5.64
N TYR A 158 8.98 -2.45 -6.46
CA TYR A 158 9.38 -2.01 -7.80
C TYR A 158 9.13 -0.52 -8.09
N VAL A 159 7.87 -0.06 -8.08
CA VAL A 159 7.53 1.19 -8.78
C VAL A 159 7.90 2.45 -8.01
N LEU A 160 7.89 2.44 -6.66
CA LEU A 160 8.30 3.60 -5.88
C LEU A 160 9.74 4.01 -6.19
N ASP A 161 10.66 3.05 -6.31
CA ASP A 161 12.04 3.31 -6.72
C ASP A 161 12.09 4.01 -8.09
N ARG A 162 11.26 3.56 -9.04
CA ARG A 162 11.18 4.13 -10.38
C ARG A 162 10.62 5.56 -10.37
N LEU A 163 9.64 5.84 -9.50
CA LEU A 163 9.10 7.18 -9.32
C LEU A 163 10.14 8.12 -8.69
N GLN A 164 10.83 7.68 -7.64
CA GLN A 164 11.84 8.49 -6.94
C GLN A 164 13.11 8.77 -7.77
N LEU A 165 13.32 8.05 -8.88
CA LEU A 165 14.35 8.42 -9.86
C LEU A 165 13.98 9.64 -10.73
N ARG A 166 12.70 10.02 -10.77
CA ARG A 166 12.17 11.11 -11.61
C ARG A 166 11.60 12.27 -10.80
N TRP A 167 11.01 11.97 -9.66
CA TRP A 167 10.36 12.94 -8.77
C TRP A 167 10.98 12.87 -7.38
N ASN A 168 10.80 13.93 -6.59
CA ASN A 168 11.16 13.89 -5.18
C ASN A 168 10.29 12.90 -4.39
N ALA A 169 10.69 12.59 -3.16
CA ALA A 169 10.02 11.61 -2.31
C ALA A 169 8.54 11.95 -2.09
N LEU A 170 8.20 13.21 -1.78
CA LEU A 170 6.81 13.61 -1.55
C LEU A 170 5.93 13.42 -2.80
N THR A 171 6.36 13.96 -3.93
CA THR A 171 5.63 13.86 -5.21
C THR A 171 5.50 12.41 -5.65
N ALA A 172 6.57 11.60 -5.54
CA ALA A 172 6.51 10.17 -5.84
C ALA A 172 5.49 9.44 -4.95
N SER A 173 5.43 9.79 -3.65
CA SER A 173 4.51 9.19 -2.70
C SER A 173 3.05 9.54 -3.00
N VAL A 174 2.78 10.80 -3.37
CA VAL A 174 1.44 11.27 -3.75
C VAL A 174 0.97 10.61 -5.04
N ILE A 175 1.84 10.55 -6.07
CA ILE A 175 1.51 9.85 -7.32
C ILE A 175 1.17 8.39 -7.04
N LEU A 176 2.02 7.69 -6.29
CA LEU A 176 1.78 6.29 -5.93
C LEU A 176 0.50 6.14 -5.09
N GLY A 177 0.26 7.06 -4.16
CA GLY A 177 -0.92 7.04 -3.31
C GLY A 177 -2.22 7.20 -4.09
N ILE A 178 -2.27 8.11 -5.06
CA ILE A 178 -3.44 8.30 -5.93
C ILE A 178 -3.69 7.06 -6.78
N VAL A 179 -2.62 6.50 -7.38
CA VAL A 179 -2.72 5.26 -8.16
C VAL A 179 -3.21 4.12 -7.26
N TRP A 180 -2.64 3.96 -6.07
CA TRP A 180 -3.05 2.91 -5.16
C TRP A 180 -4.49 3.09 -4.67
N ALA A 181 -4.94 4.32 -4.39
CA ALA A 181 -6.33 4.61 -4.04
C ALA A 181 -7.29 4.21 -5.18
N VAL A 182 -6.99 4.63 -6.41
CA VAL A 182 -7.80 4.30 -7.59
C VAL A 182 -7.78 2.80 -7.88
N TRP A 183 -6.68 2.08 -7.62
CA TRP A 183 -6.61 0.64 -7.81
C TRP A 183 -7.69 -0.13 -7.02
N HIS A 184 -8.09 0.37 -5.85
CA HIS A 184 -9.16 -0.21 -5.02
C HIS A 184 -10.58 0.06 -5.55
N LEU A 185 -10.76 0.93 -6.54
CA LEU A 185 -12.07 1.41 -6.98
C LEU A 185 -13.06 0.28 -7.31
N PRO A 186 -12.69 -0.84 -7.99
CA PRO A 186 -13.64 -1.91 -8.25
C PRO A 186 -14.20 -2.57 -6.99
N LEU A 187 -13.45 -2.60 -5.87
CA LEU A 187 -13.91 -3.22 -4.63
C LEU A 187 -15.18 -2.55 -4.08
N PHE A 188 -15.36 -1.25 -4.31
CA PHE A 188 -16.58 -0.53 -3.92
C PHE A 188 -17.86 -1.03 -4.60
N PHE A 189 -17.73 -1.83 -5.67
CA PHE A 189 -18.84 -2.38 -6.44
C PHE A 189 -19.00 -3.89 -6.27
N VAL A 190 -18.25 -4.52 -5.35
CA VAL A 190 -18.31 -5.96 -5.09
C VAL A 190 -18.82 -6.22 -3.68
N ASP A 191 -19.94 -6.94 -3.59
CA ASP A 191 -20.51 -7.40 -2.33
C ASP A 191 -19.52 -8.29 -1.57
N GLY A 192 -19.50 -8.15 -0.23
CA GLY A 192 -18.58 -8.90 0.63
C GLY A 192 -17.20 -8.25 0.79
N THR A 193 -17.04 -6.98 0.44
CA THR A 193 -15.82 -6.21 0.68
C THR A 193 -16.06 -5.11 1.71
N TYR A 194 -14.99 -4.69 2.41
CA TYR A 194 -15.04 -3.52 3.28
C TYR A 194 -15.47 -2.26 2.50
N GLN A 195 -14.92 -2.10 1.29
CA GLN A 195 -15.12 -0.93 0.45
C GLN A 195 -16.57 -0.77 -0.01
N SER A 196 -17.28 -1.85 -0.37
CA SER A 196 -18.68 -1.74 -0.78
C SER A 196 -19.58 -1.26 0.37
N GLY A 197 -19.26 -1.61 1.61
CA GLY A 197 -19.93 -1.10 2.81
C GLY A 197 -19.76 0.40 3.06
N LEU A 198 -18.71 1.04 2.51
CA LEU A 198 -18.50 2.48 2.64
C LEU A 198 -19.41 3.30 1.70
N GLY A 199 -19.83 2.72 0.58
CA GLY A 199 -20.67 3.35 -0.44
C GLY A 199 -19.94 4.38 -1.30
N VAL A 200 -20.09 4.34 -2.62
CA VAL A 200 -19.39 5.27 -3.54
C VAL A 200 -19.87 6.70 -3.36
N GLY A 201 -18.93 7.65 -3.20
CA GLY A 201 -19.21 9.08 -3.10
C GLY A 201 -19.65 9.59 -1.73
N THR A 202 -19.74 8.70 -0.72
CA THR A 202 -19.98 9.07 0.68
C THR A 202 -18.74 9.75 1.30
N LEU A 203 -18.89 10.24 2.53
CA LEU A 203 -17.75 10.79 3.28
C LEU A 203 -16.70 9.71 3.55
N GLU A 204 -17.14 8.50 3.87
CA GLU A 204 -16.33 7.32 4.14
C GLU A 204 -15.54 6.89 2.92
N PHE A 205 -16.14 6.94 1.72
CA PHE A 205 -15.42 6.73 0.45
C PHE A 205 -14.27 7.71 0.27
N TRP A 206 -14.52 9.01 0.46
CA TRP A 206 -13.47 10.02 0.30
C TRP A 206 -12.42 9.94 1.40
N THR A 207 -12.84 9.58 2.62
CA THR A 207 -11.93 9.33 3.74
C THR A 207 -10.98 8.17 3.41
N PHE A 208 -11.50 7.05 2.89
CA PHE A 208 -10.67 5.94 2.41
C PHE A 208 -9.69 6.39 1.32
N MET A 209 -10.19 7.06 0.27
CA MET A 209 -9.35 7.46 -0.87
C MET A 209 -8.22 8.41 -0.44
N VAL A 210 -8.51 9.40 0.40
CA VAL A 210 -7.49 10.32 0.95
C VAL A 210 -6.56 9.62 1.92
N GLY A 211 -7.09 8.69 2.73
CA GLY A 211 -6.33 7.86 3.66
C GLY A 211 -5.25 7.05 2.97
N VAL A 212 -5.56 6.40 1.84
CA VAL A 212 -4.57 5.64 1.04
C VAL A 212 -3.44 6.55 0.54
N VAL A 213 -3.74 7.80 0.16
CA VAL A 213 -2.70 8.77 -0.24
C VAL A 213 -1.80 9.15 0.93
N GLY A 214 -2.38 9.43 2.10
CA GLY A 214 -1.63 9.73 3.33
C GLY A 214 -0.73 8.56 3.76
N LEU A 215 -1.28 7.34 3.76
CA LEU A 215 -0.54 6.11 4.03
C LEU A 215 0.63 5.92 3.07
N SER A 216 0.44 6.18 1.78
CA SER A 216 1.53 6.08 0.81
C SER A 216 2.71 6.99 1.14
N GLY A 217 2.45 8.22 1.59
CA GLY A 217 3.48 9.15 2.08
C GLY A 217 4.22 8.60 3.31
N ALA A 218 3.49 8.10 4.31
CA ALA A 218 4.10 7.52 5.50
C ALA A 218 4.93 6.26 5.18
N PHE A 219 4.45 5.42 4.24
CA PHE A 219 5.18 4.22 3.81
C PHE A 219 6.46 4.60 3.09
N SER A 220 6.41 5.57 2.17
CA SER A 220 7.61 6.07 1.50
C SER A 220 8.62 6.69 2.48
N TRP A 221 8.15 7.37 3.53
CA TRP A 221 9.01 7.86 4.60
C TRP A 221 9.76 6.72 5.32
N VAL A 222 9.05 5.68 5.76
CA VAL A 222 9.67 4.52 6.41
C VAL A 222 10.61 3.79 5.44
N PHE A 223 10.20 3.65 4.18
CA PHE A 223 10.98 2.98 3.13
C PHE A 223 12.31 3.68 2.90
N ASN A 224 12.30 5.01 2.81
CA ASN A 224 13.50 5.82 2.59
C ASN A 224 14.47 5.73 3.78
N ASN A 225 13.96 5.66 5.00
CA ASN A 225 14.78 5.57 6.21
C ASN A 225 15.25 4.15 6.56
N THR A 226 14.66 3.12 5.95
CA THR A 226 15.04 1.70 6.14
C THR A 226 15.83 1.18 4.93
N THR A 227 16.51 2.07 4.21
CA THR A 227 17.33 1.73 3.04
C THR A 227 16.55 0.88 2.03
N ARG A 228 15.34 1.33 1.67
CA ARG A 228 14.44 0.67 0.70
C ARG A 228 13.94 -0.72 1.14
N SER A 229 13.85 -1.00 2.44
CA SER A 229 13.36 -2.30 2.93
C SER A 229 11.90 -2.51 2.55
N THR A 230 11.63 -3.44 1.63
CA THR A 230 10.27 -3.85 1.28
C THR A 230 9.64 -4.63 2.44
N LEU A 231 10.45 -5.43 3.16
CA LEU A 231 10.01 -6.12 4.36
C LEU A 231 9.45 -5.16 5.42
N ALA A 232 10.12 -4.02 5.64
CA ALA A 232 9.65 -3.01 6.57
C ALA A 232 8.24 -2.50 6.23
N ILE A 233 7.97 -2.32 4.93
CA ILE A 233 6.68 -1.81 4.47
C ILE A 233 5.61 -2.90 4.46
N ILE A 234 5.96 -4.15 4.15
CA ILE A 234 5.05 -5.29 4.31
C ILE A 234 4.57 -5.38 5.77
N ILE A 235 5.48 -5.26 6.73
CA ILE A 235 5.12 -5.29 8.15
C ILE A 235 4.31 -4.05 8.54
N LEU A 236 4.69 -2.84 8.10
CA LEU A 236 3.94 -1.62 8.40
C LEU A 236 2.52 -1.65 7.83
N HIS A 237 2.38 -2.03 6.56
CA HIS A 237 1.08 -2.20 5.91
C HIS A 237 0.28 -3.29 6.62
N GLY A 238 0.90 -4.42 6.96
CA GLY A 238 0.28 -5.45 7.79
C GLY A 238 -0.20 -4.92 9.14
N MET A 239 0.57 -4.06 9.82
CA MET A 239 0.16 -3.45 11.07
C MET A 239 -0.99 -2.45 10.90
N VAL A 240 -1.03 -1.69 9.79
CA VAL A 240 -2.17 -0.83 9.46
C VAL A 240 -3.44 -1.66 9.33
N ASN A 241 -3.41 -2.70 8.48
CA ASN A 241 -4.57 -3.59 8.28
C ASN A 241 -4.93 -4.31 9.57
N PHE A 242 -3.96 -4.87 10.29
CA PHE A 242 -4.18 -5.56 11.56
C PHE A 242 -4.89 -4.66 12.56
N THR A 243 -4.41 -3.43 12.77
CA THR A 243 -5.06 -2.50 13.70
C THR A 243 -6.48 -2.14 13.28
N GLY A 244 -6.75 -1.98 11.97
CA GLY A 244 -8.11 -1.76 11.46
C GLY A 244 -9.03 -2.98 11.63
N GLU A 245 -8.49 -4.19 11.57
CA GLU A 245 -9.24 -5.43 11.76
C GLU A 245 -9.56 -5.72 13.23
N ILE A 246 -8.71 -5.28 14.18
CA ILE A 246 -8.90 -5.56 15.61
C ILE A 246 -9.51 -4.40 16.40
N ILE A 247 -9.37 -3.16 15.93
CA ILE A 247 -9.92 -1.96 16.56
C ILE A 247 -11.03 -1.40 15.69
N ALA A 248 -12.26 -1.45 16.18
CA ALA A 248 -13.38 -0.74 15.57
C ALA A 248 -13.46 0.68 16.14
N VAL A 249 -13.61 1.65 15.25
CA VAL A 249 -13.72 3.08 15.58
C VAL A 249 -14.97 3.68 14.92
N THR A 250 -15.43 4.82 15.44
CA THR A 250 -16.52 5.57 14.79
C THR A 250 -16.05 6.17 13.46
N PRO A 251 -16.95 6.49 12.52
CA PRO A 251 -16.57 7.19 11.28
C PRO A 251 -15.85 8.52 11.53
N ARG A 252 -16.18 9.22 12.63
CA ARG A 252 -15.47 10.44 13.03
C ARG A 252 -14.04 10.15 13.46
N ALA A 253 -13.83 9.13 14.29
CA ALA A 253 -12.50 8.72 14.72
C ALA A 253 -11.64 8.28 13.53
N ASP A 254 -12.20 7.54 12.56
CA ASP A 254 -11.51 7.15 11.33
C ASP A 254 -11.13 8.36 10.45
N ALA A 255 -12.04 9.32 10.30
CA ALA A 255 -11.73 10.58 9.59
C ALA A 255 -10.60 11.36 10.27
N ILE A 256 -10.57 11.43 11.61
CA ILE A 256 -9.50 12.08 12.36
C ILE A 256 -8.17 11.31 12.20
N ALA A 257 -8.19 9.99 12.24
CA ALA A 257 -7.02 9.15 11.98
C ALA A 257 -6.47 9.38 10.56
N THR A 258 -7.35 9.47 9.57
CA THR A 258 -7.02 9.79 8.18
C THR A 258 -6.36 11.17 8.05
N VAL A 259 -6.95 12.20 8.66
CA VAL A 259 -6.35 13.54 8.71
C VAL A 259 -4.99 13.50 9.42
N SER A 260 -4.82 12.67 10.44
CA SER A 260 -3.56 12.50 11.16
C SER A 260 -2.47 11.87 10.30
N TRP A 261 -2.81 10.90 9.45
CA TRP A 261 -1.87 10.35 8.46
C TRP A 261 -1.43 11.40 7.43
N VAL A 262 -2.37 12.18 6.89
CA VAL A 262 -2.05 13.28 5.97
C VAL A 262 -1.21 14.35 6.66
N GLY A 263 -1.60 14.74 7.87
CA GLY A 263 -0.90 15.71 8.71
C GLY A 263 0.53 15.25 9.03
N LEU A 264 0.74 13.97 9.31
CA LEU A 264 2.08 13.39 9.47
C LEU A 264 2.91 13.66 8.22
N VAL A 265 2.44 13.31 7.02
CA VAL A 265 3.19 13.53 5.76
C VAL A 265 3.54 15.01 5.55
N VAL A 266 2.61 15.92 5.87
CA VAL A 266 2.86 17.37 5.80
C VAL A 266 3.97 17.77 6.79
N VAL A 267 3.90 17.32 8.04
CA VAL A 267 4.94 17.60 9.06
C VAL A 267 6.29 17.04 8.61
N LEU A 268 6.33 15.82 8.08
CA LEU A 268 7.54 15.20 7.55
C LEU A 268 8.16 16.05 6.42
N ALA A 269 7.35 16.53 5.49
CA ALA A 269 7.80 17.39 4.40
C ALA A 269 8.28 18.77 4.89
N LEU A 270 7.67 19.33 5.93
CA LEU A 270 8.09 20.61 6.52
C LEU A 270 9.39 20.49 7.32
N VAL A 271 9.57 19.40 8.07
CA VAL A 271 10.74 19.19 8.94
C VAL A 271 11.95 18.67 8.17
N TRP A 272 11.75 17.72 7.26
CA TRP A 272 12.83 17.03 6.53
C TRP A 272 12.89 17.37 5.04
N GLY A 273 12.00 18.23 4.56
CA GLY A 273 11.93 18.63 3.17
C GLY A 273 11.25 17.60 2.27
N ALA A 274 10.56 18.07 1.24
CA ALA A 274 9.89 17.23 0.26
C ALA A 274 10.83 16.36 -0.59
N LYS A 275 12.14 16.69 -0.62
CA LYS A 275 13.15 16.01 -1.45
C LYS A 275 13.26 14.53 -1.10
N THR A 276 13.48 14.23 0.18
CA THR A 276 13.75 12.88 0.69
C THR A 276 12.75 12.47 1.76
N MET A 277 12.11 13.44 2.44
CA MET A 277 11.35 13.27 3.69
C MET A 277 12.19 12.63 4.81
N THR A 278 13.52 12.68 4.72
CA THR A 278 14.44 12.11 5.72
C THR A 278 15.51 13.12 6.06
N SER A 279 16.30 12.86 7.10
CA SER A 279 17.48 13.66 7.42
C SER A 279 18.64 13.49 6.42
N ALA A 280 18.49 12.63 5.41
CA ALA A 280 19.51 12.40 4.40
C ALA A 280 19.30 13.32 3.19
N ASP A 281 20.41 13.72 2.56
CA ASP A 281 20.41 14.62 1.39
C ASP A 281 19.85 13.96 0.12
N GLU A 282 19.91 12.62 0.06
CA GLU A 282 19.40 11.81 -1.04
C GLU A 282 18.62 10.60 -0.53
N VAL A 283 17.63 10.18 -1.32
CA VAL A 283 16.97 8.89 -1.13
C VAL A 283 17.91 7.76 -1.55
N PRO A 284 17.89 6.60 -0.86
CA PRO A 284 18.63 5.44 -1.35
C PRO A 284 18.13 5.09 -2.76
N ARG A 285 19.01 4.63 -3.65
CA ARG A 285 18.68 4.37 -5.06
C ARG A 285 18.71 2.88 -5.40
N PRO A 286 17.90 2.41 -6.37
CA PRO A 286 18.04 1.08 -6.95
C PRO A 286 19.36 0.90 -7.71
N PRO A 287 19.86 -0.33 -7.85
CA PRO A 287 20.95 -0.63 -8.78
C PRO A 287 20.64 -0.15 -10.20
N PRO A 288 21.67 0.07 -11.05
CA PRO A 288 21.46 0.42 -12.45
C PRO A 288 20.60 -0.61 -13.20
N VAL A 289 19.88 -0.13 -14.20
CA VAL A 289 19.13 -0.96 -15.16
C VAL A 289 20.12 -1.84 -15.94
N ALA A 290 19.68 -3.04 -16.37
CA ALA A 290 20.51 -3.88 -17.24
C ALA A 290 20.91 -3.15 -18.53
N VAL A 291 22.21 -3.12 -18.82
CA VAL A 291 22.70 -2.73 -20.14
C VAL A 291 22.60 -3.97 -21.04
N LYS A 292 21.62 -4.00 -21.95
CA LYS A 292 21.63 -5.01 -23.01
C LYS A 292 22.76 -4.68 -23.98
N ARG A 293 23.73 -5.58 -24.10
CA ARG A 293 24.70 -5.59 -25.21
C ARG A 293 24.02 -6.06 -26.49
#